data_AF-B8LYN1-F1
#
_entry.id   AF-B8LYN1-F1
#
_cell.length_a   1.000
_cell.length_b   1.000
_cell.length_c   1.000
_cell.angle_alpha   90.00
_cell.angle_beta   90.00
_cell.angle_gamma   90.00
#
_symmetry.space_group_name_H-M   'P 1'
#
loop_
_entity.id
_entity.type
_entity.pdbx_description
1 polymer ?
#
loop_
_entity_poly.entity_id
_entity_poly.type
_entity_poly.pdbx_seq_one_letter_code
_entity_poly.pdbx_strand_id
1 'polypeptide(L)'
;MTVSNLGGLYTDQGKLKEAETMYQRALTGYEKALGPGHSSTLVIVNNLGNLYRDQGKPKEAETMYQRALAGFEKACDPNDYQTKKVAEALKRLIRSVTVNHNWKKQYFILRALLRPPLHRALGIFTWYGS
;
A
#
# COMPACT_ATOMS: atom_id res chain seq x y z
N MET A 1 -24.72 -2.00 -11.13
CA MET A 1 -24.48 -1.47 -9.77
C MET A 1 -23.68 -2.53 -9.03
N THR A 2 -22.36 -2.37 -9.05
CA THR A 2 -21.42 -3.48 -9.27
C THR A 2 -20.47 -3.59 -8.08
N VAL A 3 -19.96 -4.79 -7.80
CA VAL A 3 -19.15 -5.22 -6.64
C VAL A 3 -18.14 -4.17 -6.10
N SER A 4 -17.63 -3.29 -6.97
CA SER A 4 -16.81 -2.11 -6.65
C SER A 4 -17.36 -1.20 -5.55
N ASN A 5 -18.68 -0.99 -5.43
CA ASN A 5 -19.24 -0.12 -4.40
C ASN A 5 -19.34 -0.81 -3.03
N LEU A 6 -19.52 -2.12 -3.01
CA LEU A 6 -19.63 -2.90 -1.78
C LEU A 6 -18.28 -3.07 -1.09
N GLY A 7 -17.23 -3.34 -1.86
CA GLY A 7 -15.92 -3.50 -1.26
C GLY A 7 -15.33 -2.19 -0.75
N GLY A 8 -15.68 -1.03 -1.31
CA GLY A 8 -15.36 0.29 -0.73
C GLY A 8 -16.06 0.53 0.63
N LEU A 9 -17.34 0.15 0.72
CA LEU A 9 -18.11 0.19 1.96
C LEU A 9 -17.51 -0.67 3.09
N TYR A 10 -16.93 -1.82 2.76
CA TYR A 10 -16.23 -2.67 3.74
C TYR A 10 -14.87 -2.10 4.14
N THR A 11 -14.16 -1.41 3.24
CA THR A 11 -12.94 -0.67 3.60
C THR A 11 -13.24 0.40 4.65
N ASP A 12 -14.34 1.13 4.47
CA ASP A 12 -14.77 2.19 5.39
C ASP A 12 -15.25 1.65 6.75
N GLN A 13 -15.71 0.41 6.80
CA GLN A 13 -16.12 -0.27 8.05
C GLN A 13 -14.96 -0.93 8.80
N GLY A 14 -13.71 -0.81 8.33
CA GLY A 14 -12.54 -1.47 8.94
C GLY A 14 -12.49 -2.99 8.74
N LYS A 15 -13.39 -3.53 7.92
CA LYS A 15 -13.56 -4.96 7.64
C LYS A 15 -12.71 -5.41 6.45
N LEU A 16 -11.41 -5.09 6.53
CA LEU A 16 -10.48 -5.25 5.40
C LEU A 16 -10.28 -6.72 5.01
N LYS A 17 -10.41 -7.67 5.93
CA LYS A 17 -10.29 -9.11 5.65
C LYS A 17 -11.51 -9.67 4.93
N GLU A 18 -12.73 -9.27 5.34
CA GLU A 18 -13.96 -9.69 4.67
C GLU A 18 -14.03 -9.12 3.24
N ALA A 19 -13.61 -7.87 3.05
CA ALA A 19 -13.47 -7.24 1.74
C ALA A 19 -12.51 -8.02 0.82
N GLU A 20 -11.39 -8.50 1.37
CA GLU A 20 -10.40 -9.28 0.62
C GLU A 20 -10.99 -10.59 0.11
N THR A 21 -11.64 -11.35 0.99
CA THR A 21 -12.29 -12.61 0.61
C THR A 21 -13.37 -12.39 -0.45
N MET A 22 -14.17 -11.32 -0.32
CA MET A 22 -15.19 -10.98 -1.33
C MET A 22 -14.58 -10.63 -2.69
N TYR A 23 -13.56 -9.79 -2.72
CA TYR A 23 -12.91 -9.42 -3.98
C TYR A 23 -12.19 -10.59 -4.63
N GLN A 24 -11.56 -11.48 -3.85
CA GLN A 24 -10.96 -12.71 -4.38
C GLN A 24 -12.02 -13.64 -4.99
N ARG A 25 -13.15 -13.85 -4.30
CA ARG A 25 -14.26 -14.65 -4.84
C ARG A 25 -14.85 -14.03 -6.11
N ALA A 26 -15.00 -12.72 -6.14
CA ALA A 26 -15.44 -12.00 -7.33
C ALA A 26 -14.42 -12.17 -8.47
N LEU A 27 -13.12 -12.01 -8.19
CA LEU A 27 -12.06 -12.17 -9.18
C LEU A 27 -12.12 -13.55 -9.85
N THR A 28 -12.21 -14.63 -9.09
CA THR A 28 -12.33 -15.99 -9.65
C THR A 28 -13.60 -16.15 -10.50
N GLY A 29 -14.72 -15.58 -10.07
CA GLY A 29 -15.97 -15.61 -10.84
C GLY A 29 -15.88 -14.86 -12.16
N TYR A 30 -15.30 -13.66 -12.13
CA TYR A 30 -15.12 -12.81 -13.31
C TYR A 30 -14.05 -13.35 -14.27
N GLU A 31 -12.93 -13.90 -13.75
CA GLU A 31 -11.93 -14.59 -14.57
C GLU A 31 -12.52 -15.78 -15.31
N LYS A 32 -13.39 -16.56 -14.65
CA LYS A 32 -14.06 -17.71 -15.27
C LYS A 32 -15.13 -17.31 -16.29
N ALA A 33 -15.87 -16.23 -16.02
CA ALA A 33 -16.98 -15.80 -16.86
C ALA A 33 -16.55 -14.95 -18.07
N LEU A 34 -15.59 -14.04 -17.88
CA LEU A 34 -15.21 -13.02 -18.87
C LEU A 34 -13.74 -13.13 -19.30
N GLY A 35 -12.94 -13.92 -18.58
CA GLY A 35 -11.51 -14.05 -18.80
C GLY A 35 -10.66 -13.07 -17.99
N PRO A 36 -9.35 -13.36 -17.85
CA PRO A 36 -8.43 -12.57 -17.03
C PRO A 36 -8.09 -11.20 -17.63
N GLY A 37 -8.28 -11.00 -18.93
CA GLY A 37 -8.00 -9.75 -19.62
C GLY A 37 -9.20 -8.80 -19.72
N HIS A 38 -10.38 -9.20 -19.26
CA HIS A 38 -11.58 -8.37 -19.40
C HIS A 38 -11.53 -7.15 -18.46
N SER A 39 -11.94 -5.97 -18.94
CA SER A 39 -11.86 -4.71 -18.18
C SER A 39 -12.51 -4.81 -16.78
N SER A 40 -13.64 -5.50 -16.67
CA SER A 40 -14.30 -5.73 -15.37
C SER A 40 -13.47 -6.57 -14.39
N THR A 41 -12.76 -7.59 -14.89
CA THR A 41 -11.85 -8.41 -14.09
C THR A 41 -10.68 -7.56 -13.58
N LEU A 42 -10.11 -6.73 -14.46
CA LEU A 42 -8.99 -5.85 -14.14
C LEU A 42 -9.35 -4.74 -13.14
N VAL A 43 -10.59 -4.23 -13.19
CA VAL A 43 -11.13 -3.32 -12.17
C VAL A 43 -11.14 -3.97 -10.78
N ILE A 44 -11.47 -5.26 -10.68
CA ILE A 44 -11.45 -5.99 -9.39
C ILE A 44 -10.02 -6.13 -8.88
N VAL A 45 -9.07 -6.46 -9.75
CA VAL A 45 -7.64 -6.54 -9.40
C VAL A 45 -7.14 -5.18 -8.88
N ASN A 46 -7.51 -4.08 -9.52
CA ASN A 46 -7.16 -2.74 -9.05
C ASN A 46 -7.76 -2.43 -7.66
N ASN A 47 -8.99 -2.87 -7.40
CA ASN A 47 -9.64 -2.68 -6.10
C ASN A 47 -8.96 -3.51 -5.00
N LEU A 48 -8.49 -4.72 -5.30
CA LEU A 48 -7.62 -5.49 -4.40
C LEU A 48 -6.31 -4.76 -4.08
N GLY A 49 -5.71 -4.10 -5.08
CA GLY A 49 -4.52 -3.25 -4.87
C GLY A 49 -4.78 -2.12 -3.87
N ASN A 50 -5.92 -1.42 -3.99
CA ASN A 50 -6.34 -0.40 -3.01
C ASN A 50 -6.50 -0.99 -1.61
N LEU A 51 -7.17 -2.14 -1.52
CA LEU A 51 -7.40 -2.80 -0.23
C LEU A 51 -6.08 -3.17 0.46
N TYR A 52 -5.11 -3.72 -0.26
CA TYR A 52 -3.80 -4.05 0.30
C TYR A 52 -3.02 -2.81 0.72
N ARG A 53 -3.11 -1.70 -0.03
CA ARG A 53 -2.53 -0.42 0.39
C ARG A 53 -3.11 0.01 1.73
N ASP A 54 -4.43 -0.07 1.88
CA ASP A 54 -5.13 0.37 3.09
C ASP A 54 -4.88 -0.59 4.28
N GLN A 55 -4.58 -1.87 4.02
CA GLN A 55 -4.07 -2.84 5.00
C GLN A 55 -2.59 -2.58 5.42
N GLY A 56 -1.90 -1.62 4.81
CA GLY A 56 -0.47 -1.38 5.07
C GLY A 56 0.45 -2.43 4.43
N LYS A 57 0.00 -3.11 3.37
CA LYS A 57 0.71 -4.13 2.60
C LYS A 57 1.09 -3.60 1.21
N PRO A 58 2.12 -2.73 1.11
CA PRO A 58 2.44 -2.05 -0.14
C PRO A 58 3.00 -3.00 -1.22
N LYS A 59 3.68 -4.10 -0.86
CA LYS A 59 4.24 -5.03 -1.84
C LYS A 59 3.15 -5.81 -2.57
N GLU A 60 2.14 -6.23 -1.83
CA GLU A 60 0.96 -6.92 -2.32
C GLU A 60 0.11 -5.98 -3.17
N ALA A 61 -0.05 -4.73 -2.73
CA ALA A 61 -0.73 -3.68 -3.50
C ALA A 61 -0.05 -3.43 -4.85
N GLU A 62 1.28 -3.30 -4.86
CA GLU A 62 2.09 -3.10 -6.07
C GLU A 62 1.89 -4.25 -7.06
N THR A 63 1.96 -5.49 -6.58
CA THR A 63 1.76 -6.69 -7.41
C THR A 63 0.39 -6.67 -8.10
N MET A 64 -0.67 -6.30 -7.37
CA MET A 64 -2.01 -6.20 -7.94
C MET A 64 -2.12 -5.06 -8.96
N TYR A 65 -1.58 -3.88 -8.68
CA TYR A 65 -1.61 -2.77 -9.64
C TYR A 65 -0.82 -3.07 -10.92
N GLN A 66 0.34 -3.72 -10.82
CA GLN A 66 1.12 -4.13 -11.99
C GLN A 66 0.34 -5.14 -12.85
N ARG A 67 -0.32 -6.12 -12.22
CA ARG A 67 -1.17 -7.08 -12.93
C ARG A 67 -2.34 -6.39 -13.63
N ALA A 68 -3.02 -5.46 -12.97
CA ALA A 68 -4.11 -4.69 -13.54
C ALA A 68 -3.62 -3.84 -14.73
N LEU A 69 -2.48 -3.16 -14.58
CA LEU A 69 -1.87 -2.33 -15.62
C LEU A 69 -1.53 -3.16 -16.87
N ALA A 70 -0.82 -4.27 -16.69
CA ALA A 70 -0.44 -5.16 -17.79
C ALA A 70 -1.65 -5.77 -18.50
N GLY A 71 -2.75 -6.00 -17.78
CA GLY A 71 -4.01 -6.44 -18.38
C GLY A 71 -4.69 -5.33 -19.16
N PHE A 72 -4.73 -4.10 -18.63
CA PHE A 72 -5.34 -2.96 -19.31
C PHE A 72 -4.54 -2.55 -20.55
N GLU A 73 -3.21 -2.61 -20.52
CA GLU A 73 -2.36 -2.37 -21.69
C GLU A 73 -2.59 -3.39 -22.82
N LYS A 74 -2.96 -4.63 -22.48
CA LYS A 74 -3.27 -5.67 -23.47
C LYS A 74 -4.71 -5.59 -24.00
N ALA A 75 -5.64 -5.14 -23.16
CA ALA A 75 -7.07 -5.16 -23.46
C ALA A 75 -7.61 -3.83 -24.00
N CYS A 76 -6.96 -2.71 -23.68
CA CYS A 76 -7.41 -1.36 -23.99
C CYS A 76 -6.25 -0.47 -24.44
N ASP A 77 -6.58 0.61 -25.14
CA ASP A 77 -5.60 1.64 -25.48
C ASP A 77 -4.97 2.25 -24.21
N PRO A 78 -3.67 2.59 -24.22
CA PRO A 78 -2.97 3.21 -23.09
C PRO A 78 -3.61 4.53 -22.60
N ASN A 79 -4.45 5.15 -23.43
CA ASN A 79 -5.10 6.41 -23.14
C ASN A 79 -6.44 6.26 -22.39
N ASP A 80 -6.89 5.02 -22.15
CA ASP A 80 -8.12 4.74 -21.41
C ASP A 80 -8.04 5.26 -19.97
N TYR A 81 -9.17 5.78 -19.49
CA TYR A 81 -9.33 6.33 -18.15
C TYR A 81 -8.95 5.31 -17.07
N GLN A 82 -9.28 4.03 -17.28
CA GLN A 82 -8.95 2.95 -16.33
C GLN A 82 -7.43 2.74 -16.22
N THR A 83 -6.72 2.70 -17.34
CA THR A 83 -5.25 2.55 -17.39
C THR A 83 -4.56 3.69 -16.65
N LYS A 84 -4.97 4.94 -16.91
CA LYS A 84 -4.42 6.11 -16.21
C LYS A 84 -4.66 6.06 -14.70
N LYS A 85 -5.86 5.65 -14.28
CA LYS A 85 -6.22 5.54 -12.87
C LYS A 85 -5.33 4.53 -12.14
N VAL A 86 -5.11 3.36 -12.73
CA VAL A 86 -4.21 2.32 -12.17
C VAL A 86 -2.76 2.82 -12.12
N ALA A 87 -2.29 3.46 -13.20
CA ALA A 87 -0.94 4.01 -13.26
C ALA A 87 -0.71 5.10 -12.20
N GLU A 88 -1.68 5.99 -11.98
CA GLU A 88 -1.63 6.97 -10.90
C GLU A 88 -1.62 6.33 -9.51
N ALA A 89 -2.47 5.31 -9.28
CA ALA A 89 -2.51 4.60 -8.01
C ALA A 89 -1.15 3.95 -7.68
N LEU A 90 -0.52 3.32 -8.67
CA LEU A 90 0.82 2.75 -8.55
C LEU A 90 1.87 3.83 -8.26
N LYS A 91 1.86 4.96 -8.99
CA LYS A 91 2.79 6.08 -8.75
C LYS A 91 2.63 6.64 -7.32
N ARG A 92 1.40 6.79 -6.84
CA ARG A 92 1.12 7.25 -5.47
C ARG A 92 1.63 6.25 -4.44
N LEU A 93 1.43 4.96 -4.67
CA LEU A 93 1.93 3.90 -3.80
C LEU A 93 3.46 3.96 -3.70
N ILE A 94 4.17 3.95 -4.83
CA ILE A 94 5.64 4.01 -4.86
C ILE A 94 6.15 5.25 -4.14
N ARG A 95 5.56 6.43 -4.44
CA ARG A 95 5.91 7.69 -3.75
C ARG A 95 5.74 7.56 -2.23
N SER A 96 4.62 6.99 -1.78
CA SER A 96 4.36 6.79 -0.35
C SER A 96 5.38 5.85 0.30
N VAL A 97 5.76 4.75 -0.37
CA VAL A 97 6.74 3.78 0.13
C VAL A 97 8.12 4.42 0.21
N THR A 98 8.55 5.14 -0.83
CA THR A 98 9.86 5.81 -0.87
C THR A 98 9.96 6.91 0.19
N VAL A 99 8.95 7.78 0.30
CA VAL A 99 8.90 8.82 1.34
C VAL A 99 8.90 8.15 2.73
N ASN A 100 8.13 7.07 2.91
CA ASN A 100 8.07 6.35 4.18
C ASN A 100 9.44 5.79 4.59
N HIS A 101 10.13 5.19 3.63
CA HIS A 101 11.46 4.64 3.83
C HIS A 101 12.51 5.73 4.13
N ASN A 102 12.40 6.89 3.47
CA ASN A 102 13.36 7.98 3.64
C ASN A 102 13.20 8.69 4.99
N TRP A 103 11.97 9.02 5.43
CA TRP A 103 11.78 9.65 6.74
C TRP A 103 12.16 8.71 7.89
N LYS A 104 11.92 7.40 7.75
CA LYS A 104 12.37 6.42 8.75
C LYS A 104 13.89 6.42 8.87
N LYS A 105 14.61 6.40 7.74
CA LYS A 105 16.08 6.51 7.73
C LYS A 105 16.55 7.80 8.40
N GLN A 106 15.98 8.95 8.01
CA GLN A 106 16.29 10.25 8.58
C GLN A 106 16.03 10.29 10.10
N TYR A 107 14.90 9.74 10.55
CA TYR A 107 14.51 9.66 11.96
C TYR A 107 15.50 8.83 12.78
N PHE A 108 15.92 7.67 12.28
CA PHE A 108 16.92 6.85 12.97
C PHE A 108 18.27 7.56 13.08
N ILE A 109 18.69 8.27 12.03
CA ILE A 109 19.92 9.07 12.03
C ILE A 109 19.82 10.21 13.05
N LEU A 110 18.74 11.00 13.01
CA LEU A 110 18.51 12.10 13.95
C LEU A 110 18.43 11.60 15.40
N ARG A 111 17.74 10.48 15.65
CA ARG A 111 17.66 9.85 16.98
C ARG A 111 19.01 9.30 17.46
N ALA A 112 19.86 8.84 16.55
CA ALA A 112 21.22 8.41 16.90
C ALA A 112 22.12 9.61 17.24
N LEU A 113 21.99 10.72 16.51
CA LEU A 113 22.73 11.96 16.76
C LEU A 113 22.28 12.68 18.05
N LEU A 114 21.00 12.58 18.40
CA LEU A 114 20.42 13.18 19.61
C LEU A 114 20.54 12.29 20.86
N ARG A 115 21.15 11.09 20.77
CA ARG A 115 21.48 10.29 21.98
C ARG A 115 22.70 10.92 22.67
N PRO A 116 22.58 11.41 23.92
CA PRO A 116 23.75 11.84 24.67
C PRO A 116 24.67 10.62 24.93
N PRO A 117 26.00 10.77 24.84
CA PRO A 117 26.94 9.70 25.17
C PRO A 117 26.82 9.36 26.66
N LEU A 118 26.41 8.13 26.99
CA LEU A 118 26.38 7.58 28.35
C LEU A 118 27.78 7.25 28.90
N HIS A 119 28.79 8.09 28.64
CA HIS A 119 30.11 7.94 29.24
C HIS A 119 30.68 9.30 29.59
N ARG A 120 30.37 9.76 30.82
CA ARG A 120 31.27 10.40 31.80
C ARG A 120 30.45 11.21 32.81
N ALA A 121 30.07 10.59 33.93
CA ALA A 121 29.79 11.29 35.20
C ALA A 121 29.63 10.30 36.38
N LEU A 122 30.55 9.35 36.54
CA LEU A 122 30.76 8.69 37.84
C LEU A 122 32.26 8.70 38.09
N GLY A 123 32.73 9.80 38.65
CA GLY A 123 34.14 10.02 38.92
C GLY A 123 34.41 11.40 39.52
N ILE A 124 34.31 11.46 40.85
CA ILE A 124 35.03 12.37 41.76
C ILE A 124 34.43 13.77 41.93
N PHE A 125 33.74 13.98 43.06
CA PHE A 125 33.92 15.18 43.89
C PHE A 125 33.79 14.78 45.36
N THR A 126 34.94 14.58 46.01
CA THR A 126 35.08 14.44 47.46
C THR A 126 35.10 15.81 48.12
N TRP A 127 34.33 15.96 49.21
CA TRP A 127 34.55 16.80 50.41
C TRP A 127 34.73 18.33 50.29
N TYR A 128 33.76 19.09 50.84
CA TYR A 128 34.01 20.07 51.92
C TYR A 128 32.68 20.51 52.58
N GLY A 129 32.59 20.41 53.92
CA GLY A 129 31.75 21.31 54.74
C GLY A 129 30.66 20.69 55.61
N SER A 130 30.91 20.74 56.93
CA SER A 130 30.00 20.65 58.10
C SER A 130 29.77 19.28 58.74
#